data_AF-A0A961KFA1-F1
#
_entry.id   AF-A0A961KFA1-F1
#
_cell.length_a   1.000
_cell.length_b   1.000
_cell.length_c   1.000
_cell.angle_alpha   90.00
_cell.angle_beta   90.00
_cell.angle_gamma   90.00
#
_symmetry.space_group_name_H-M   'P 1'
#
loop_
_entity.id
_entity.type
_entity.pdbx_description
1 polymer ?
#
loop_
_entity_poly.entity_id
_entity_poly.type
_entity_poly.pdbx_seq_one_letter_code
_entity_poly.pdbx_strand_id
1 'polypeptide(L)'
;ARIVEIARAHAMRLVGPNCMGFIVPAADLALSSTPTLRYSGTFRKGGVALVSQSGALMGSLYAQSHDHGVGLSGMVSIGNQADLELCDFVEGFVDHPGTRVICLYVEGLKSPARLRALALRARAAGKAILAVKAGRTEAGSVMARSHTSSLAGSYSAFETLCRETGIVLLDDPESMILVAGVIDSTPPMGAGGIGVVCSSGGGGAVLADRMALADLPVAAYADVTRARLDPDFQRAHQNNPLDLGAHKGALEFAIFERAIQAVHDDPGVGLMTYVLTPQPLMPETVDCLIATFRRQRKPVLVVLNTSRFGGALRDSLLAAGVPHVARVDDALRVMSTLLALRDAVPRQTAATRPADLGVSQAPRTGFLTEPEVKALLASAGVAVPGAMACADAEAAVLAADGLGYPVVLKGVAADVVHKSDLGLVEVGLRDADAVRAAFARIAVAVAQVAPGQPLRVDVQQMIDPGVELLV
;
A
#
# COMPACT_ATOMS: atom_id res chain seq x y z
N ALA A 1 -8.99 -30.11 3.06
CA ALA A 1 -10.24 -30.48 3.76
C ALA A 1 -9.98 -31.51 4.86
N ARG A 2 -9.59 -32.75 4.54
CA ARG A 2 -9.46 -33.84 5.53
C ARG A 2 -8.58 -33.55 6.77
N ILE A 3 -7.41 -32.92 6.59
CA ILE A 3 -6.52 -32.58 7.72
C ILE A 3 -7.18 -31.59 8.71
N VAL A 4 -8.00 -30.67 8.21
CA VAL A 4 -8.72 -29.66 9.02
C VAL A 4 -9.86 -30.32 9.79
N GLU A 5 -10.58 -31.26 9.18
CA GLU A 5 -11.62 -32.04 9.86
C GLU A 5 -11.04 -32.81 11.05
N ILE A 6 -9.89 -33.48 10.85
CA ILE A 6 -9.21 -34.21 11.92
C ILE A 6 -8.79 -33.26 13.03
N ALA A 7 -8.15 -32.13 12.71
CA ALA A 7 -7.74 -31.14 13.70
C ALA A 7 -8.93 -30.65 14.54
N ARG A 8 -10.03 -30.29 13.89
CA ARG A 8 -11.26 -29.80 14.56
C ARG A 8 -11.92 -30.87 15.43
N ALA A 9 -11.97 -32.12 14.97
CA ALA A 9 -12.52 -33.24 15.75
C ALA A 9 -11.77 -33.47 17.08
N HIS A 10 -10.52 -33.01 17.17
CA HIS A 10 -9.67 -33.10 18.36
C HIS A 10 -9.40 -31.74 19.03
N ALA A 11 -10.22 -30.72 18.76
CA ALA A 11 -10.08 -29.37 19.32
C ALA A 11 -8.70 -28.71 19.08
N MET A 12 -8.03 -29.07 17.98
CA MET A 12 -6.78 -28.47 17.53
C MET A 12 -7.03 -27.44 16.44
N ARG A 13 -6.15 -26.43 16.38
CA ARG A 13 -6.07 -25.48 15.26
C ARG A 13 -4.85 -25.77 14.40
N LEU A 14 -4.93 -25.45 13.11
CA LEU A 14 -3.84 -25.68 12.15
C LEU A 14 -3.33 -24.35 11.57
N VAL A 15 -2.00 -24.16 11.61
CA VAL A 15 -1.29 -23.13 10.82
C VAL A 15 -0.81 -23.77 9.52
N GLY A 16 -1.00 -23.11 8.38
CA GLY A 16 -0.66 -23.69 7.08
C GLY A 16 -1.80 -24.52 6.47
N PRO A 17 -1.52 -25.64 5.78
CA PRO A 17 -0.22 -26.27 5.54
C PRO A 17 0.65 -25.46 4.57
N ASN A 18 1.81 -26.00 4.19
CA ASN A 18 2.78 -25.35 3.31
C ASN A 18 3.22 -23.97 3.83
N CYS A 19 3.67 -23.96 5.08
CA CYS A 19 4.12 -22.76 5.75
C CYS A 19 5.49 -23.00 6.39
N MET A 20 6.21 -21.91 6.63
CA MET A 20 7.51 -21.95 7.29
C MET A 20 7.40 -21.86 8.82
N GLY A 21 6.18 -21.84 9.39
CA GLY A 21 5.96 -21.75 10.83
C GLY A 21 6.08 -20.33 11.38
N PHE A 22 6.50 -20.18 12.63
CA PHE A 22 6.54 -18.89 13.32
C PHE A 22 7.76 -18.69 14.23
N ILE A 23 8.10 -17.42 14.45
CA ILE A 23 9.20 -16.94 15.28
C ILE A 23 8.60 -15.98 16.31
N VAL A 24 8.88 -16.21 17.60
CA VAL A 24 8.42 -15.39 18.73
C VAL A 24 9.65 -14.95 19.54
N PRO A 25 10.26 -13.81 19.18
CA PRO A 25 11.48 -13.31 19.81
C PRO A 25 11.36 -13.11 21.33
N ALA A 26 10.21 -12.65 21.81
CA ALA A 26 9.98 -12.44 23.25
C ALA A 26 10.11 -13.73 24.07
N ALA A 27 9.79 -14.88 23.46
CA ALA A 27 9.87 -16.21 24.07
C ALA A 27 11.17 -16.96 23.68
N ASP A 28 12.09 -16.31 22.96
CA ASP A 28 13.29 -16.92 22.38
C ASP A 28 12.96 -18.22 21.60
N LEU A 29 11.81 -18.22 20.90
CA LEU A 29 11.25 -19.39 20.24
C LEU A 29 11.23 -19.22 18.73
N ALA A 30 11.78 -20.20 18.01
CA ALA A 30 11.54 -20.37 16.57
C ALA A 30 11.02 -21.78 16.29
N LEU A 31 9.73 -21.85 15.94
CA LEU A 31 9.10 -23.04 15.39
C LEU A 31 9.01 -22.84 13.87
N SER A 32 10.18 -22.72 13.25
CA SER A 32 10.31 -22.38 11.84
C SER A 32 11.43 -23.14 11.15
N SER A 33 11.20 -23.52 9.90
CA SER A 33 12.16 -24.25 9.06
C SER A 33 13.03 -23.33 8.20
N THR A 34 13.00 -22.01 8.41
CA THR A 34 13.76 -21.07 7.55
C THR A 34 15.26 -21.24 7.75
N PRO A 35 16.04 -21.38 6.66
CA PRO A 35 17.49 -21.52 6.75
C PRO A 35 18.17 -20.27 7.32
N THR A 36 17.52 -19.10 7.19
CA THR A 36 18.05 -17.82 7.67
C THR A 36 18.25 -17.75 9.18
N LEU A 37 17.53 -18.57 9.97
CA LEU A 37 17.73 -18.70 11.42
C LEU A 37 19.19 -19.05 11.79
N ARG A 38 19.91 -19.76 10.92
CA ARG A 38 21.31 -20.16 11.16
C ARG A 38 22.30 -19.01 11.05
N TYR A 39 21.90 -17.88 10.44
CA TYR A 39 22.79 -16.78 10.08
C TYR A 39 22.48 -15.49 10.84
N SER A 40 21.29 -15.36 11.43
CA SER A 40 20.84 -14.10 12.03
C SER A 40 21.27 -13.89 13.50
N GLY A 41 21.93 -14.86 14.13
CA GLY A 41 22.37 -14.73 15.52
C GLY A 41 21.21 -14.67 16.52
N THR A 42 21.35 -13.87 17.57
CA THR A 42 20.33 -13.70 18.62
C THR A 42 19.13 -12.92 18.11
N PHE A 43 17.92 -13.35 18.49
CA PHE A 43 16.70 -12.64 18.12
C PHE A 43 16.72 -11.17 18.57
N ARG A 44 16.54 -10.26 17.61
CA ARG A 44 16.24 -8.85 17.89
C ARG A 44 14.79 -8.72 18.36
N LYS A 45 14.59 -8.33 19.62
CA LYS A 45 13.28 -8.10 20.22
C LYS A 45 12.82 -6.66 19.95
N GLY A 46 11.59 -6.47 19.51
CA GLY A 46 11.00 -5.15 19.22
C GLY A 46 9.51 -5.25 18.93
N GLY A 47 8.90 -4.19 18.42
CA GLY A 47 7.45 -4.10 18.24
C GLY A 47 6.94 -4.39 16.83
N VAL A 48 7.78 -4.87 15.90
CA VAL A 48 7.36 -5.19 14.53
C VAL A 48 6.83 -6.63 14.43
N ALA A 49 5.62 -6.82 13.95
CA ALA A 49 5.05 -8.13 13.64
C ALA A 49 5.00 -8.36 12.13
N LEU A 50 5.22 -9.59 11.64
CA LEU A 50 5.00 -9.96 10.24
C LEU A 50 4.04 -11.13 10.11
N VAL A 51 3.01 -10.97 9.28
CA VAL A 51 2.14 -12.06 8.80
C VAL A 51 2.36 -12.20 7.29
N SER A 52 2.89 -13.34 6.85
CA SER A 52 3.24 -13.57 5.44
C SER A 52 2.59 -14.82 4.86
N GLN A 53 1.96 -14.67 3.69
CA GLN A 53 1.50 -15.81 2.90
C GLN A 53 2.65 -16.56 2.21
N SER A 54 3.78 -15.89 1.96
CA SER A 54 4.99 -16.51 1.41
C SER A 54 6.00 -16.87 2.49
N GLY A 55 6.31 -18.16 2.58
CA GLY A 55 7.30 -18.69 3.52
C GLY A 55 8.74 -18.27 3.21
N ALA A 56 9.14 -18.34 1.93
CA ALA A 56 10.47 -17.93 1.50
C ALA A 56 10.69 -16.42 1.77
N LEU A 57 9.67 -15.60 1.48
CA LEU A 57 9.74 -14.17 1.74
C LEU A 57 9.82 -13.86 3.24
N MET A 58 9.10 -14.59 4.11
CA MET A 58 9.26 -14.47 5.56
C MET A 58 10.73 -14.73 5.97
N GLY A 59 11.36 -15.74 5.38
CA GLY A 59 12.77 -16.06 5.61
C GLY A 59 13.72 -14.92 5.22
N SER A 60 13.53 -14.32 4.04
CA SER A 60 14.31 -13.16 3.58
C SER A 60 14.11 -11.95 4.47
N LEU A 61 12.85 -11.65 4.83
CA LEU A 61 12.51 -10.52 5.68
C LEU A 61 13.05 -10.65 7.10
N TYR A 62 13.20 -11.87 7.61
CA TYR A 62 13.85 -12.13 8.89
C TYR A 62 15.36 -11.80 8.85
N ALA A 63 16.04 -12.08 7.74
CA ALA A 63 17.44 -11.68 7.57
C ALA A 63 17.56 -10.15 7.43
N GLN A 64 16.73 -9.55 6.58
CA GLN A 64 16.70 -8.09 6.36
C GLN A 64 16.36 -7.32 7.64
N SER A 65 15.49 -7.86 8.51
CA SER A 65 15.22 -7.24 9.80
C SER A 65 16.49 -7.14 10.66
N HIS A 66 17.40 -8.12 10.59
CA HIS A 66 18.67 -8.05 11.31
C HIS A 66 19.63 -7.02 10.70
N ASP A 67 19.72 -6.97 9.38
CA ASP A 67 20.57 -6.01 8.65
C ASP A 67 20.16 -4.56 8.93
N HIS A 68 18.86 -4.30 9.01
CA HIS A 68 18.30 -2.98 9.35
C HIS A 68 18.15 -2.74 10.86
N GLY A 69 18.51 -3.72 11.69
CA GLY A 69 18.41 -3.63 13.14
C GLY A 69 16.99 -3.65 13.73
N VAL A 70 16.00 -4.02 12.93
CA VAL A 70 14.60 -4.09 13.30
C VAL A 70 14.35 -5.22 14.30
N GLY A 71 13.78 -4.85 15.44
CA GLY A 71 13.31 -5.79 16.44
C GLY A 71 11.90 -6.30 16.14
N LEU A 72 11.69 -7.58 16.37
CA LEU A 72 10.45 -8.27 16.04
C LEU A 72 9.67 -8.63 17.32
N SER A 73 8.35 -8.52 17.25
CA SER A 73 7.40 -9.03 18.25
C SER A 73 6.90 -10.43 17.89
N GLY A 74 6.83 -10.72 16.59
CA GLY A 74 6.56 -12.06 16.07
C GLY A 74 6.56 -12.10 14.55
N MET A 75 6.83 -13.27 13.98
CA MET A 75 6.69 -13.53 12.55
C MET A 75 5.95 -14.83 12.34
N VAL A 76 5.06 -14.88 11.36
CA VAL A 76 4.34 -16.10 11.00
C VAL A 76 4.21 -16.23 9.49
N SER A 77 4.55 -17.40 8.99
CA SER A 77 4.18 -17.86 7.65
C SER A 77 2.88 -18.64 7.78
N ILE A 78 1.84 -18.22 7.06
CA ILE A 78 0.50 -18.81 7.16
C ILE A 78 0.17 -19.78 6.02
N GLY A 79 1.00 -19.81 4.98
CA GLY A 79 0.89 -20.74 3.86
C GLY A 79 -0.51 -20.77 3.25
N ASN A 80 -1.04 -21.99 3.09
CA ASN A 80 -2.33 -22.23 2.44
C ASN A 80 -3.55 -21.78 3.26
N GLN A 81 -3.37 -21.45 4.55
CA GLN A 81 -4.43 -20.98 5.44
C GLN A 81 -5.63 -21.95 5.50
N ALA A 82 -5.42 -23.26 5.57
CA ALA A 82 -6.49 -24.24 5.52
C ALA A 82 -7.44 -24.19 6.72
N ASP A 83 -6.95 -23.72 7.88
CA ASP A 83 -7.76 -23.47 9.08
C ASP A 83 -7.58 -22.04 9.60
N LEU A 84 -6.43 -21.72 10.20
CA LEU A 84 -6.12 -20.35 10.60
C LEU A 84 -5.71 -19.53 9.38
N GLU A 85 -6.23 -18.31 9.30
CA GLU A 85 -6.00 -17.36 8.22
C GLU A 85 -5.26 -16.10 8.68
N LEU A 86 -4.88 -15.24 7.73
CA LEU A 86 -4.19 -13.98 7.98
C LEU A 86 -4.81 -13.16 9.12
N CYS A 87 -6.15 -13.02 9.12
CA CYS A 87 -6.85 -12.19 10.09
C CYS A 87 -6.74 -12.72 11.53
N ASP A 88 -6.58 -14.03 11.74
CA ASP A 88 -6.45 -14.60 13.09
C ASP A 88 -5.13 -14.14 13.76
N PHE A 89 -4.07 -14.03 12.97
CA PHE A 89 -2.77 -13.53 13.47
C PHE A 89 -2.75 -12.01 13.61
N VAL A 90 -3.39 -11.29 12.66
CA VAL A 90 -3.55 -9.83 12.80
C VAL A 90 -4.30 -9.50 14.09
N GLU A 91 -5.37 -10.24 14.40
CA GLU A 91 -6.10 -10.09 15.67
C GLU A 91 -5.19 -10.28 16.89
N GLY A 92 -4.40 -11.36 16.91
CA GLY A 92 -3.43 -11.59 17.99
C GLY A 92 -2.42 -10.44 18.14
N PHE A 93 -1.89 -9.90 17.04
CA PHE A 93 -0.94 -8.79 17.08
C PHE A 93 -1.59 -7.43 17.42
N VAL A 94 -2.86 -7.24 17.09
CA VAL A 94 -3.65 -6.10 17.54
C VAL A 94 -3.83 -6.12 19.06
N ASP A 95 -3.98 -7.29 19.66
CA ASP A 95 -4.15 -7.43 21.11
C ASP A 95 -2.81 -7.57 21.88
N HIS A 96 -1.72 -7.92 21.19
CA HIS A 96 -0.40 -8.09 21.81
C HIS A 96 0.21 -6.75 22.27
N PRO A 97 0.52 -6.55 23.57
CA PRO A 97 0.91 -5.23 24.10
C PRO A 97 2.27 -4.74 23.58
N GLY A 98 3.17 -5.65 23.20
CA GLY A 98 4.49 -5.30 22.67
C GLY A 98 4.51 -4.92 21.20
N THR A 99 3.43 -5.14 20.44
CA THR A 99 3.41 -4.89 18.99
C THR A 99 2.99 -3.46 18.70
N ARG A 100 3.80 -2.71 17.93
CA ARG A 100 3.52 -1.35 17.46
C ARG A 100 3.17 -1.29 15.97
N VAL A 101 3.74 -2.19 15.16
CA VAL A 101 3.58 -2.23 13.71
C VAL A 101 3.28 -3.64 13.24
N ILE A 102 2.27 -3.81 12.39
CA ILE A 102 1.90 -5.10 11.80
C ILE A 102 2.15 -5.04 10.30
N CYS A 103 3.11 -5.80 9.82
CA CYS A 103 3.46 -5.94 8.41
C CYS A 103 2.72 -7.13 7.80
N LEU A 104 2.13 -6.93 6.63
CA LEU A 104 1.35 -7.95 5.92
C LEU A 104 1.92 -8.18 4.53
N TYR A 105 2.24 -9.43 4.21
CA TYR A 105 2.42 -9.84 2.82
C TYR A 105 1.21 -10.64 2.35
N VAL A 106 0.48 -10.07 1.40
CA VAL A 106 -0.85 -10.53 0.98
C VAL A 106 -0.82 -10.95 -0.48
N GLU A 107 -1.17 -12.18 -0.77
CA GLU A 107 -1.45 -12.70 -2.11
C GLU A 107 -2.97 -12.71 -2.36
N GLY A 108 -3.75 -13.11 -1.36
CA GLY A 108 -5.21 -13.08 -1.36
C GLY A 108 -5.81 -12.94 0.03
N LEU A 109 -7.07 -12.50 0.13
CA LEU A 109 -7.80 -12.38 1.39
C LEU A 109 -9.03 -13.29 1.38
N LYS A 110 -9.17 -14.09 2.42
CA LYS A 110 -10.37 -14.90 2.67
C LYS A 110 -11.46 -14.11 3.40
N SER A 111 -11.07 -13.24 4.34
CA SER A 111 -12.00 -12.46 5.17
C SER A 111 -11.74 -10.94 5.12
N PRO A 112 -12.01 -10.25 3.99
CA PRO A 112 -11.74 -8.81 3.85
C PRO A 112 -12.50 -7.94 4.87
N ALA A 113 -13.73 -8.32 5.23
CA ALA A 113 -14.50 -7.63 6.26
C ALA A 113 -13.85 -7.71 7.66
N ARG A 114 -13.25 -8.85 8.01
CA ARG A 114 -12.47 -9.00 9.25
C ARG A 114 -11.23 -8.12 9.23
N LEU A 115 -10.49 -8.10 8.11
CA LEU A 115 -9.33 -7.24 7.98
C LEU A 115 -9.69 -5.76 8.15
N ARG A 116 -10.83 -5.32 7.59
CA ARG A 116 -11.35 -3.96 7.79
C ARG A 116 -11.52 -3.63 9.27
N ALA A 117 -12.23 -4.49 10.00
CA ALA A 117 -12.50 -4.29 11.42
C ALA A 117 -11.21 -4.29 12.26
N LEU A 118 -10.28 -5.21 11.95
CA LEU A 118 -9.00 -5.31 12.64
C LEU A 118 -8.09 -4.12 12.38
N ALA A 119 -8.07 -3.58 11.16
CA ALA A 119 -7.30 -2.39 10.83
C ALA A 119 -7.81 -1.15 11.59
N LEU A 120 -9.13 -0.99 11.71
CA LEU A 120 -9.73 0.07 12.51
C LEU A 120 -9.42 -0.09 14.00
N ARG A 121 -9.47 -1.33 14.53
CA ARG A 121 -9.05 -1.63 15.91
C ARG A 121 -7.56 -1.33 16.14
N ALA A 122 -6.69 -1.74 15.23
CA ALA A 122 -5.25 -1.48 15.30
C ALA A 122 -4.98 0.02 15.38
N ARG A 123 -5.62 0.80 14.51
CA ARG A 123 -5.50 2.26 14.47
C ARG A 123 -5.99 2.90 15.77
N ALA A 124 -7.13 2.47 16.30
CA ALA A 124 -7.65 2.95 17.58
C ALA A 124 -6.71 2.64 18.76
N ALA A 125 -5.96 1.53 18.67
CA ALA A 125 -4.93 1.14 19.62
C ALA A 125 -3.56 1.83 19.36
N GLY A 126 -3.48 2.77 18.41
CA GLY A 126 -2.22 3.45 18.07
C GLY A 126 -1.20 2.60 17.31
N LYS A 127 -1.63 1.46 16.74
CA LYS A 127 -0.78 0.54 15.98
C LYS A 127 -0.90 0.79 14.48
N ALA A 128 0.23 0.76 13.78
CA ALA A 128 0.26 0.88 12.32
C ALA A 128 0.11 -0.50 11.67
N ILE A 129 -0.57 -0.54 10.52
CA ILE A 129 -0.54 -1.70 9.63
C ILE A 129 0.08 -1.27 8.30
N LEU A 130 1.12 -1.99 7.89
CA LEU A 130 1.76 -1.86 6.59
C LEU A 130 1.47 -3.11 5.78
N ALA A 131 1.22 -2.96 4.48
CA ALA A 131 0.94 -4.10 3.62
C ALA A 131 1.64 -4.02 2.27
N VAL A 132 2.10 -5.17 1.79
CA VAL A 132 2.50 -5.38 0.40
C VAL A 132 1.56 -6.41 -0.21
N LYS A 133 0.93 -6.03 -1.33
CA LYS A 133 0.01 -6.89 -2.08
C LYS A 133 0.70 -7.47 -3.31
N ALA A 134 0.86 -8.78 -3.36
CA ALA A 134 1.25 -9.47 -4.59
C ALA A 134 0.12 -9.43 -5.62
N GLY A 135 0.46 -9.47 -6.91
CA GLY A 135 -0.52 -9.44 -8.00
C GLY A 135 -1.17 -8.09 -8.22
N ARG A 136 -0.40 -7.00 -8.10
CA ARG A 136 -0.85 -5.63 -8.43
C ARG A 136 -1.15 -5.45 -9.92
N THR A 137 -0.40 -6.14 -10.77
CA THR A 137 -0.55 -6.15 -12.23
C THR A 137 -1.14 -7.47 -12.69
N GLU A 138 -1.62 -7.53 -13.94
CA GLU A 138 -2.10 -8.77 -14.55
C GLU A 138 -1.02 -9.87 -14.51
N ALA A 139 0.20 -9.56 -14.97
CA ALA A 139 1.33 -10.48 -14.94
C ALA A 139 1.63 -11.01 -13.52
N GLY A 140 1.62 -10.12 -12.52
CA GLY A 140 1.81 -10.53 -11.12
C GLY A 140 0.62 -11.35 -10.59
N SER A 141 -0.60 -11.04 -11.01
CA SER A 141 -1.82 -11.75 -10.61
C SER A 141 -1.79 -13.18 -11.10
N VAL A 142 -1.39 -13.41 -12.35
CA VAL A 142 -1.22 -14.76 -12.92
C VAL A 142 -0.23 -15.59 -12.09
N MET A 143 0.91 -15.01 -11.72
CA MET A 143 1.88 -15.68 -10.85
C MET A 143 1.32 -15.98 -9.45
N ALA A 144 0.61 -15.03 -8.82
CA ALA A 144 0.00 -15.28 -7.51
C ALA A 144 -1.08 -16.39 -7.57
N ARG A 145 -1.83 -16.48 -8.69
CA ARG A 145 -2.87 -17.51 -8.89
C ARG A 145 -2.30 -18.92 -9.04
N SER A 146 -1.22 -19.08 -9.81
CA SER A 146 -0.62 -20.40 -10.03
C SER A 146 -0.10 -21.04 -8.73
N HIS A 147 0.24 -20.22 -7.73
CA HIS A 147 0.72 -20.66 -6.42
C HIS A 147 -0.36 -20.89 -5.36
N THR A 148 -1.51 -20.20 -5.43
CA THR A 148 -2.53 -20.23 -4.36
C THR A 148 -3.85 -20.90 -4.72
N SER A 149 -4.06 -21.24 -6.00
CA SER A 149 -5.30 -21.86 -6.49
C SER A 149 -6.58 -21.14 -6.03
N SER A 150 -6.52 -19.82 -5.83
CA SER A 150 -7.66 -18.98 -5.46
C SER A 150 -7.83 -17.86 -6.50
N LEU A 151 -9.08 -17.43 -6.72
CA LEU A 151 -9.37 -16.28 -7.58
C LEU A 151 -8.69 -15.05 -6.96
N ALA A 152 -7.68 -14.49 -7.62
CA ALA A 152 -7.00 -13.30 -7.11
C ALA A 152 -8.00 -12.15 -7.01
N GLY A 153 -8.29 -11.71 -5.79
CA GLY A 153 -9.13 -10.54 -5.54
C GLY A 153 -8.53 -9.29 -6.18
N SER A 154 -9.40 -8.37 -6.62
CA SER A 154 -9.00 -7.14 -7.28
C SER A 154 -8.01 -6.33 -6.42
N TYR A 155 -6.87 -5.93 -7.00
CA TYR A 155 -5.92 -5.03 -6.36
C TYR A 155 -6.59 -3.70 -5.99
N SER A 156 -7.43 -3.14 -6.86
CA SER A 156 -8.12 -1.86 -6.62
C SER A 156 -9.09 -1.93 -5.42
N ALA A 157 -9.70 -3.09 -5.19
CA ALA A 157 -10.54 -3.32 -4.00
C ALA A 157 -9.70 -3.37 -2.72
N PHE A 158 -8.54 -4.04 -2.76
CA PHE A 158 -7.62 -4.06 -1.61
C PHE A 158 -7.02 -2.68 -1.33
N GLU A 159 -6.66 -1.93 -2.37
CA GLU A 159 -6.19 -0.55 -2.24
C GLU A 159 -7.24 0.37 -1.64
N THR A 160 -8.50 0.23 -2.07
CA THR A 160 -9.63 0.98 -1.49
C THR A 160 -9.81 0.64 -0.01
N LEU A 161 -9.78 -0.64 0.36
CA LEU A 161 -9.82 -1.08 1.77
C LEU A 161 -8.70 -0.42 2.58
N CYS A 162 -7.48 -0.42 2.06
CA CYS A 162 -6.32 0.15 2.75
C CYS A 162 -6.49 1.65 2.99
N ARG A 163 -6.90 2.39 1.96
CA ARG A 163 -7.18 3.83 2.04
C ARG A 163 -8.28 4.15 3.06
N GLU A 164 -9.35 3.36 3.12
CA GLU A 164 -10.45 3.59 4.06
C GLU A 164 -10.09 3.28 5.52
N THR A 165 -9.15 2.38 5.74
CA THR A 165 -8.81 1.87 7.08
C THR A 165 -7.52 2.45 7.64
N GLY A 166 -6.72 3.12 6.82
CA GLY A 166 -5.41 3.65 7.21
C GLY A 166 -4.29 2.61 7.17
N ILE A 167 -4.49 1.47 6.49
CA ILE A 167 -3.39 0.57 6.14
C ILE A 167 -2.54 1.26 5.08
N VAL A 168 -1.23 1.37 5.29
CA VAL A 168 -0.33 1.95 4.28
C VAL A 168 0.19 0.86 3.37
N LEU A 169 -0.04 1.03 2.06
CA LEU A 169 0.47 0.13 1.04
C LEU A 169 1.88 0.51 0.61
N LEU A 170 2.75 -0.50 0.59
CA LEU A 170 4.05 -0.43 -0.04
C LEU A 170 4.09 -1.36 -1.28
N ASP A 171 5.03 -1.10 -2.15
CA ASP A 171 5.33 -1.86 -3.37
C ASP A 171 6.35 -2.98 -3.14
N ASP A 172 7.23 -2.86 -2.14
CA ASP A 172 8.27 -3.86 -1.85
C ASP A 172 8.32 -4.30 -0.37
N PRO A 173 8.51 -5.61 -0.09
CA PRO A 173 8.52 -6.14 1.28
C PRO A 173 9.72 -5.69 2.14
N GLU A 174 10.89 -5.48 1.54
CA GLU A 174 12.11 -5.10 2.26
C GLU A 174 11.97 -3.71 2.87
N SER A 175 11.55 -2.73 2.06
CA SER A 175 11.24 -1.38 2.52
C SER A 175 10.12 -1.39 3.55
N MET A 176 9.12 -2.27 3.42
CA MET A 176 8.07 -2.41 4.45
C MET A 176 8.66 -2.77 5.82
N ILE A 177 9.60 -3.71 5.90
CA ILE A 177 10.27 -4.08 7.15
C ILE A 177 11.16 -2.95 7.67
N LEU A 178 11.93 -2.32 6.79
CA LEU A 178 12.78 -1.18 7.14
C LEU A 178 11.94 -0.04 7.74
N VAL A 179 10.87 0.37 7.05
CA VAL A 179 9.96 1.44 7.48
C VAL A 179 9.26 1.07 8.78
N ALA A 180 8.86 -0.20 8.96
CA ALA A 180 8.30 -0.68 10.21
C ALA A 180 9.27 -0.51 11.40
N GLY A 181 10.55 -0.79 11.18
CA GLY A 181 11.59 -0.55 12.18
C GLY A 181 11.75 0.92 12.55
N VAL A 182 11.65 1.82 11.58
CA VAL A 182 11.65 3.28 11.85
C VAL A 182 10.45 3.66 12.72
N ILE A 183 9.25 3.22 12.36
CA ILE A 183 8.02 3.49 13.14
C ILE A 183 8.13 2.94 14.57
N ASP A 184 8.70 1.74 14.72
CA ASP A 184 8.87 1.07 16.02
C ASP A 184 9.92 1.73 16.93
N SER A 185 10.90 2.41 16.36
CA SER A 185 12.00 3.05 17.11
C SER A 185 11.79 4.54 17.38
N THR A 186 10.66 5.11 16.92
CA THR A 186 10.44 6.56 16.91
C THR A 186 9.04 6.97 17.39
N PRO A 187 8.85 8.18 17.95
CA PRO A 187 7.52 8.70 18.26
C PRO A 187 6.73 8.98 16.98
N PRO A 188 5.40 9.08 17.03
CA PRO A 188 4.60 9.52 15.87
C PRO A 188 5.09 10.88 15.33
N MET A 189 5.06 11.04 14.00
CA MET A 189 5.38 12.31 13.37
C MET A 189 4.36 13.38 13.78
N GLY A 190 4.87 14.52 14.29
CA GLY A 190 4.03 15.65 14.67
C GLY A 190 3.52 16.45 13.47
N ALA A 191 2.83 17.55 13.77
CA ALA A 191 2.48 18.55 12.76
C ALA A 191 3.74 19.17 12.13
N GLY A 192 3.60 19.69 10.91
CA GLY A 192 4.69 20.34 10.18
C GLY A 192 5.27 19.50 9.04
N GLY A 193 6.37 20.01 8.48
CA GLY A 193 7.08 19.39 7.36
C GLY A 193 8.32 18.63 7.80
N ILE A 194 9.15 18.29 6.82
CA ILE A 194 10.42 17.61 7.02
C ILE A 194 11.53 18.66 7.14
N GLY A 195 12.28 18.63 8.24
CA GLY A 195 13.47 19.45 8.46
C GLY A 195 14.71 18.71 7.97
N VAL A 196 15.45 19.27 7.02
CA VAL A 196 16.65 18.63 6.47
C VAL A 196 17.89 19.37 6.97
N VAL A 197 18.81 18.61 7.53
CA VAL A 197 20.19 19.05 7.82
C VAL A 197 21.12 18.26 6.92
N CYS A 198 22.09 18.90 6.28
CA CYS A 198 23.05 18.21 5.45
C CYS A 198 24.47 18.73 5.70
N SER A 199 25.43 17.85 5.48
CA SER A 199 26.86 18.17 5.53
C SER A 199 27.45 18.62 4.19
N SER A 200 26.63 18.57 3.14
CA SER A 200 26.99 18.87 1.77
C SER A 200 25.79 19.46 1.07
N GLY A 201 25.96 20.64 0.46
CA GLY A 201 24.94 21.26 -0.38
C GLY A 201 24.50 20.37 -1.55
N GLY A 202 25.40 19.57 -2.13
CA GLY A 202 25.06 18.63 -3.20
C GLY A 202 24.15 17.48 -2.73
N GLY A 203 24.47 16.87 -1.59
CA GLY A 203 23.63 15.83 -0.98
C GLY A 203 22.27 16.37 -0.54
N GLY A 204 22.25 17.58 0.04
CA GLY A 204 21.02 18.28 0.40
C GLY A 204 20.15 18.63 -0.82
N ALA A 205 20.75 19.13 -1.90
CA ALA A 205 20.04 19.47 -3.14
C ALA A 205 19.40 18.23 -3.78
N VAL A 206 20.12 17.12 -3.89
CA VAL A 206 19.56 15.87 -4.43
C VAL A 206 18.38 15.38 -3.59
N LEU A 207 18.48 15.41 -2.25
CA LEU A 207 17.37 15.03 -1.40
C LEU A 207 16.17 15.99 -1.59
N ALA A 208 16.42 17.31 -1.64
CA ALA A 208 15.37 18.31 -1.82
C ALA A 208 14.61 18.14 -3.15
N ASP A 209 15.33 17.93 -4.26
CA ASP A 209 14.72 17.66 -5.57
C ASP A 209 13.84 16.41 -5.52
N ARG A 210 14.35 15.35 -4.90
CA ARG A 210 13.63 14.08 -4.77
C ARG A 210 12.41 14.17 -3.86
N MET A 211 12.48 14.99 -2.81
CA MET A 211 11.33 15.32 -1.96
C MET A 211 10.28 16.11 -2.75
N ALA A 212 10.69 17.12 -3.51
CA ALA A 212 9.77 17.91 -4.33
C ALA A 212 9.06 17.06 -5.39
N LEU A 213 9.79 16.17 -6.08
CA LEU A 213 9.22 15.23 -7.05
C LEU A 213 8.25 14.20 -6.44
N ALA A 214 8.35 13.97 -5.12
CA ALA A 214 7.49 13.07 -4.37
C ALA A 214 6.40 13.83 -3.57
N ASP A 215 6.23 15.13 -3.83
CA ASP A 215 5.31 16.02 -3.12
C ASP A 215 5.46 16.01 -1.59
N LEU A 216 6.69 15.80 -1.11
CA LEU A 216 7.00 15.76 0.32
C LEU A 216 7.17 17.17 0.90
N PRO A 217 6.42 17.52 1.95
CA PRO A 217 6.42 18.87 2.51
C PRO A 217 7.74 19.16 3.24
N VAL A 218 8.44 20.20 2.80
CA VAL A 218 9.63 20.74 3.47
C VAL A 218 9.18 21.74 4.55
N ALA A 219 9.74 21.65 5.76
CA ALA A 219 9.41 22.57 6.84
C ALA A 219 9.94 23.99 6.58
N ALA A 220 9.12 25.00 6.85
CA ALA A 220 9.58 26.39 6.94
C ALA A 220 10.00 26.69 8.38
N TYR A 221 11.26 27.07 8.59
CA TYR A 221 11.77 27.35 9.93
C TYR A 221 11.14 28.61 10.54
N ALA A 222 10.70 28.47 11.79
CA ALA A 222 10.16 29.54 12.60
C ALA A 222 11.24 30.55 13.00
N ASP A 223 10.83 31.77 13.35
CA ASP A 223 11.75 32.85 13.72
C ASP A 223 12.64 32.48 14.92
N VAL A 224 12.11 31.72 15.89
CA VAL A 224 12.88 31.23 17.05
C VAL A 224 14.05 30.33 16.61
N THR A 225 13.88 29.55 15.56
CA THR A 225 14.92 28.67 15.01
C THR A 225 15.93 29.48 14.23
N ARG A 226 15.48 30.43 13.40
CA ARG A 226 16.36 31.35 12.66
C ARG A 226 17.24 32.16 13.62
N ALA A 227 16.67 32.68 14.71
CA ALA A 227 17.40 33.39 15.75
C ALA A 227 18.48 32.53 16.44
N ARG A 228 18.25 31.21 16.59
CA ARG A 228 19.27 30.28 17.10
C ARG A 228 20.40 30.04 16.10
N LEU A 229 20.14 30.18 14.80
CA LEU A 229 21.11 30.00 13.72
C LEU A 229 21.87 31.29 13.35
N ASP A 230 21.35 32.47 13.72
CA ASP A 230 21.94 33.78 13.40
C ASP A 230 23.44 33.95 13.74
N PRO A 231 23.93 33.48 14.90
CA PRO A 231 25.35 33.58 15.23
C PRO A 231 26.24 32.88 14.19
N ASP A 232 25.79 31.73 13.70
CA ASP A 232 26.61 30.79 12.95
C ASP A 232 26.37 30.83 11.44
N PHE A 233 25.19 31.26 10.97
CA PHE A 233 24.80 31.21 9.56
C PHE A 233 24.36 32.57 9.05
N GLN A 234 24.66 32.88 7.78
CA GLN A 234 24.08 34.06 7.13
C GLN A 234 22.61 33.78 6.83
N ARG A 235 21.77 34.83 6.79
CA ARG A 235 20.32 34.68 6.56
C ARG A 235 19.97 33.90 5.29
N ALA A 236 20.77 34.02 4.23
CA ALA A 236 20.61 33.28 2.97
C ALA A 236 20.79 31.75 3.12
N HIS A 237 21.50 31.31 4.17
CA HIS A 237 21.80 29.91 4.46
C HIS A 237 20.98 29.34 5.63
N GLN A 238 20.02 30.10 6.18
CA GLN A 238 19.13 29.65 7.25
C GLN A 238 17.81 29.07 6.70
N ASN A 239 17.89 28.32 5.61
CA ASN A 239 16.74 27.73 4.93
C ASN A 239 16.76 26.21 5.08
N ASN A 240 15.72 25.56 4.60
CA ASN A 240 15.59 24.12 4.60
C ASN A 240 15.73 23.62 3.15
N PRO A 241 16.73 22.77 2.82
CA PRO A 241 17.74 22.16 3.71
C PRO A 241 18.75 23.14 4.33
N LEU A 242 19.17 22.85 5.57
CA LEU A 242 20.24 23.55 6.27
C LEU A 242 21.59 22.89 5.97
N ASP A 243 22.45 23.57 5.21
CA ASP A 243 23.80 23.09 4.88
C ASP A 243 24.82 23.55 5.93
N LEU A 244 25.34 22.60 6.71
CA LEU A 244 26.36 22.85 7.74
C LEU A 244 27.68 23.34 7.15
N GLY A 245 27.96 23.09 5.86
CA GLY A 245 29.14 23.63 5.18
C GLY A 245 29.10 25.15 4.99
N ALA A 246 27.93 25.78 5.11
CA ALA A 246 27.74 27.22 4.93
C ALA A 246 27.86 28.04 6.23
N HIS A 247 28.42 27.47 7.30
CA HIS A 247 28.66 28.17 8.55
C HIS A 247 29.71 29.27 8.42
N LYS A 248 29.63 30.26 9.32
CA LYS A 248 30.63 31.31 9.51
C LYS A 248 31.74 30.82 10.42
N GLY A 249 32.95 31.34 10.21
CA GLY A 249 34.04 31.18 11.16
C GLY A 249 34.78 29.86 11.07
N ALA A 250 35.35 29.42 12.19
CA ALA A 250 36.15 28.21 12.28
C ALA A 250 35.28 26.96 12.38
N LEU A 251 35.87 25.83 11.99
CA LEU A 251 35.24 24.52 12.10
C LEU A 251 35.17 24.09 13.56
N GLU A 252 34.06 24.41 14.22
CA GLU A 252 33.79 24.06 15.62
C GLU A 252 32.55 23.18 15.74
N PHE A 253 32.66 22.06 16.48
CA PHE A 253 31.54 21.13 16.63
C PHE A 253 30.30 21.76 17.27
N ALA A 254 30.48 22.73 18.17
CA ALA A 254 29.38 23.43 18.83
C ALA A 254 28.42 24.13 17.83
N ILE A 255 28.91 24.51 16.64
CA ILE A 255 28.09 25.06 15.56
C ILE A 255 27.16 23.98 14.99
N PHE A 256 27.70 22.79 14.74
CA PHE A 256 26.97 21.65 14.19
C PHE A 256 25.90 21.18 15.18
N GLU A 257 26.27 21.07 16.47
CA GLU A 257 25.35 20.73 17.54
C GLU A 257 24.20 21.73 17.65
N ARG A 258 24.47 23.04 17.68
CA ARG A 258 23.43 24.08 17.72
C ARG A 258 22.49 24.00 16.52
N ALA A 259 23.04 23.79 15.32
CA ALA A 259 22.25 23.68 14.09
C ALA A 259 21.32 22.46 14.09
N ILE A 260 21.84 21.29 14.45
CA ILE A 260 21.06 20.05 14.56
C ILE A 260 19.94 20.20 15.61
N GLN A 261 20.27 20.76 16.77
CA GLN A 261 19.29 20.98 17.84
C GLN A 261 18.24 22.02 17.45
N ALA A 262 18.62 23.11 16.77
CA ALA A 262 17.70 24.14 16.32
C ALA A 262 16.66 23.57 15.33
N VAL A 263 17.11 22.80 14.32
CA VAL A 263 16.23 22.20 13.33
C VAL A 263 15.32 21.14 13.96
N HIS A 264 15.86 20.27 14.82
CA HIS A 264 15.03 19.29 15.53
C HIS A 264 13.96 19.95 16.41
N ASP A 265 14.31 21.05 17.09
CA ASP A 265 13.42 21.73 18.03
C ASP A 265 12.45 22.72 17.35
N ASP A 266 12.61 22.98 16.06
CA ASP A 266 11.75 23.87 15.29
C ASP A 266 10.28 23.41 15.32
N PRO A 267 9.31 24.27 15.69
CA PRO A 267 7.91 23.86 15.82
C PRO A 267 7.24 23.49 14.47
N GLY A 268 7.79 23.93 13.34
CA GLY A 268 7.35 23.58 11.99
C GLY A 268 7.97 22.28 11.45
N VAL A 269 8.91 21.66 12.17
CA VAL A 269 9.52 20.37 11.82
C VAL A 269 8.80 19.23 12.52
N GLY A 270 8.18 18.33 11.76
CA GLY A 270 7.54 17.10 12.25
C GLY A 270 8.47 15.87 12.24
N LEU A 271 9.43 15.83 11.32
CA LEU A 271 10.48 14.80 11.17
C LEU A 271 11.79 15.50 10.79
N MET A 272 12.88 15.20 11.48
CA MET A 272 14.22 15.66 11.09
C MET A 272 14.93 14.58 10.28
N THR A 273 15.51 14.95 9.14
CA THR A 273 16.40 14.10 8.36
C THR A 273 17.79 14.71 8.30
N TYR A 274 18.82 13.91 8.60
CA TYR A 274 20.21 14.31 8.45
C TYR A 274 20.85 13.57 7.26
N VAL A 275 21.39 14.29 6.29
CA VAL A 275 22.17 13.71 5.18
C VAL A 275 23.65 13.79 5.53
N LEU A 276 24.24 12.64 5.86
CA LEU A 276 25.64 12.52 6.23
C LEU A 276 26.46 12.02 5.02
N THR A 277 27.27 12.92 4.46
CA THR A 277 28.34 12.60 3.51
C THR A 277 29.69 12.62 4.23
N PRO A 278 30.79 12.15 3.61
CA PRO A 278 32.12 12.35 4.20
C PRO A 278 32.36 13.83 4.54
N GLN A 279 32.63 14.10 5.82
CA GLN A 279 32.81 15.43 6.38
C GLN A 279 33.81 15.39 7.55
N PRO A 280 34.31 16.52 8.04
CA PRO A 280 34.96 16.58 9.34
C PRO A 280 33.99 16.27 10.49
N LEU A 281 34.53 15.87 11.64
CA LEU A 281 33.78 15.70 12.90
C LEU A 281 32.60 14.71 12.81
N MET A 282 32.71 13.68 11.97
CA MET A 282 31.64 12.68 11.81
C MET A 282 31.34 11.89 13.10
N PRO A 283 32.33 11.42 13.88
CA PRO A 283 32.04 10.73 15.14
C PRO A 283 31.19 11.59 16.08
N GLU A 284 31.58 12.85 16.27
CA GLU A 284 30.88 13.82 17.11
C GLU A 284 29.48 14.10 16.57
N THR A 285 29.34 14.23 15.25
CA THR A 285 28.05 14.42 14.58
C THR A 285 27.11 13.23 14.85
N VAL A 286 27.61 12.00 14.75
CA VAL A 286 26.83 10.79 15.03
C VAL A 286 26.46 10.71 16.51
N ASP A 287 27.35 11.06 17.43
CA ASP A 287 27.05 11.13 18.86
C ASP A 287 25.95 12.15 19.16
N CYS A 288 25.97 13.31 18.50
CA CYS A 288 24.92 14.32 18.62
C CYS A 288 23.58 13.86 18.01
N LEU A 289 23.59 13.15 16.88
CA LEU A 289 22.38 12.55 16.30
C LEU A 289 21.79 11.48 17.22
N ILE A 290 22.63 10.65 17.84
CA ILE A 290 22.22 9.66 18.86
C ILE A 290 21.61 10.37 20.08
N ALA A 291 22.28 11.41 20.60
CA ALA A 291 21.77 12.19 21.72
C ALA A 291 20.43 12.86 21.39
N THR A 292 20.29 13.39 20.16
CA THR A 292 19.06 14.01 19.67
C THR A 292 17.93 12.99 19.56
N PHE A 293 18.20 11.83 18.96
CA PHE A 293 17.24 10.72 18.84
C PHE A 293 16.77 10.21 20.21
N ARG A 294 17.67 10.08 21.20
CA ARG A 294 17.33 9.64 22.56
C ARG A 294 16.36 10.56 23.30
N ARG A 295 16.18 11.81 22.85
CA ARG A 295 15.16 12.72 23.40
C ARG A 295 13.74 12.27 23.06
N GLN A 296 13.57 11.46 22.00
CA GLN A 296 12.30 10.84 21.60
C GLN A 296 11.12 11.83 21.49
N ARG A 297 11.40 13.08 21.08
CA ARG A 297 10.36 14.12 20.88
C ARG A 297 9.78 14.10 19.48
N LYS A 298 10.61 13.80 18.48
CA LYS A 298 10.24 13.73 17.06
C LYS A 298 11.06 12.65 16.36
N PRO A 299 10.58 12.15 15.22
CA PRO A 299 11.38 11.31 14.36
C PRO A 299 12.70 11.94 13.91
N VAL A 300 13.75 11.12 13.94
CA VAL A 300 15.08 11.42 13.39
C VAL A 300 15.44 10.29 12.43
N LEU A 301 15.77 10.66 11.18
CA LEU A 301 16.23 9.74 10.15
C LEU A 301 17.60 10.17 9.64
N VAL A 302 18.54 9.24 9.54
CA VAL A 302 19.88 9.52 8.99
C VAL A 302 20.02 8.88 7.61
N VAL A 303 20.35 9.68 6.60
CA VAL A 303 20.80 9.20 5.30
C VAL A 303 22.33 9.12 5.33
N LEU A 304 22.86 7.91 5.53
CA LEU A 304 24.28 7.65 5.69
C LEU A 304 24.94 7.38 4.34
N ASN A 305 25.33 8.43 3.63
CA ASN A 305 25.96 8.37 2.32
C ASN A 305 27.50 8.33 2.40
N THR A 306 28.03 7.36 3.14
CA THR A 306 29.48 7.18 3.34
C THR A 306 29.98 5.83 2.87
N SER A 307 29.09 4.93 2.44
CA SER A 307 29.45 3.56 2.06
C SER A 307 30.34 2.89 3.13
N ARG A 308 31.35 2.11 2.71
CA ARG A 308 32.30 1.42 3.59
C ARG A 308 33.08 2.36 4.52
N PHE A 309 33.28 3.62 4.14
CA PHE A 309 34.02 4.60 4.93
C PHE A 309 33.34 4.89 6.28
N GLY A 310 32.00 4.85 6.34
CA GLY A 310 31.23 5.06 7.56
C GLY A 310 30.81 3.78 8.27
N GLY A 311 31.51 2.65 8.08
CA GLY A 311 31.12 1.37 8.68
C GLY A 311 30.95 1.44 10.20
N ALA A 312 31.95 1.97 10.92
CA ALA A 312 31.88 2.11 12.38
C ALA A 312 30.77 3.08 12.84
N LEU A 313 30.48 4.12 12.04
CA LEU A 313 29.39 5.06 12.30
C LEU A 313 28.03 4.39 12.15
N ARG A 314 27.85 3.59 11.09
CA ARG A 314 26.65 2.76 10.87
C ARG A 314 26.43 1.81 12.06
N ASP A 315 27.49 1.13 12.49
CA ASP A 315 27.39 0.17 13.60
C ASP A 315 27.03 0.88 14.91
N SER A 316 27.50 2.11 15.11
CA SER A 316 27.14 2.97 16.26
C SER A 316 25.67 3.40 16.22
N LEU A 317 25.17 3.84 15.06
CA LEU A 317 23.74 4.17 14.85
C LEU A 317 22.86 2.94 15.10
N LEU A 318 23.25 1.77 14.56
CA LEU A 318 22.56 0.50 14.72
C LEU A 318 22.48 0.06 16.19
N ALA A 319 23.59 0.18 16.93
CA ALA A 319 23.65 -0.15 18.35
C ALA A 319 22.80 0.81 19.20
N ALA A 320 22.71 2.07 18.80
CA ALA A 320 21.87 3.08 19.45
C ALA A 320 20.39 3.01 19.04
N GLY A 321 20.05 2.21 18.02
CA GLY A 321 18.69 2.10 17.47
C GLY A 321 18.25 3.29 16.64
N VAL A 322 19.18 4.13 16.16
CA VAL A 322 18.86 5.29 15.33
C VAL A 322 18.48 4.84 13.92
N PRO A 323 17.28 5.19 13.41
CA PRO A 323 16.88 4.94 12.04
C PRO A 323 17.87 5.52 11.04
N HIS A 324 18.42 4.67 10.17
CA HIS A 324 19.30 5.10 9.11
C HIS A 324 19.12 4.29 7.83
N VAL A 325 19.37 4.95 6.71
CA VAL A 325 19.29 4.37 5.36
C VAL A 325 20.50 4.79 4.55
N ALA A 326 20.89 3.96 3.59
CA ALA A 326 22.01 4.27 2.69
C ALA A 326 21.54 5.00 1.42
N ARG A 327 20.27 4.84 1.03
CA ARG A 327 19.72 5.39 -0.21
C ARG A 327 18.71 6.48 0.09
N VAL A 328 18.71 7.51 -0.76
CA VAL A 328 17.69 8.57 -0.73
C VAL A 328 16.29 7.98 -0.96
N ASP A 329 16.14 6.99 -1.85
CA ASP A 329 14.84 6.36 -2.13
C ASP A 329 14.18 5.77 -0.88
N ASP A 330 14.96 5.10 -0.04
CA ASP A 330 14.49 4.51 1.22
C ASP A 330 14.07 5.62 2.20
N ALA A 331 14.80 6.74 2.20
CA ALA A 331 14.44 7.90 3.01
C ALA A 331 13.09 8.48 2.60
N LEU A 332 12.84 8.62 1.30
CA LEU A 332 11.55 9.09 0.78
C LEU A 332 10.43 8.11 1.16
N ARG A 333 10.65 6.80 1.07
CA ARG A 333 9.67 5.76 1.46
C ARG A 333 9.30 5.86 2.94
N VAL A 334 10.28 6.08 3.81
CA VAL A 334 10.07 6.35 5.25
C VAL A 334 9.26 7.63 5.44
N MET A 335 9.68 8.74 4.83
CA MET A 335 9.01 10.04 4.93
C MET A 335 7.54 9.96 4.47
N SER A 336 7.29 9.42 3.28
CA SER A 336 5.95 9.24 2.71
C SER A 336 5.07 8.38 3.60
N THR A 337 5.62 7.30 4.18
CA THR A 337 4.84 6.41 5.05
C THR A 337 4.49 7.06 6.38
N LEU A 338 5.43 7.79 7.00
CA LEU A 338 5.16 8.51 8.25
C LEU A 338 4.11 9.62 8.04
N LEU A 339 4.17 10.33 6.92
CA LEU A 339 3.15 11.31 6.54
C LEU A 339 1.80 10.64 6.28
N ALA A 340 1.77 9.56 5.51
CA ALA A 340 0.54 8.82 5.25
C ALA A 340 -0.09 8.30 6.55
N LEU A 341 0.71 7.80 7.50
CA LEU A 341 0.22 7.36 8.80
C LEU A 341 -0.28 8.53 9.66
N ARG A 342 0.35 9.71 9.59
CA ARG A 342 -0.11 10.91 10.30
C ARG A 342 -1.44 11.41 9.73
N ASP A 343 -1.53 11.50 8.40
CA ASP A 343 -2.63 12.14 7.68
C ASP A 343 -3.78 11.18 7.36
N ALA A 344 -3.59 9.87 7.56
CA ALA A 344 -4.65 8.88 7.40
C ALA A 344 -5.82 9.17 8.36
N VAL A 345 -6.92 9.62 7.77
CA VAL A 345 -8.24 9.73 8.41
C VAL A 345 -9.08 8.55 7.94
N PRO A 346 -9.29 7.50 8.77
CA PRO A 346 -10.12 6.38 8.37
C PRO A 346 -11.54 6.85 8.05
N ARG A 347 -12.07 6.45 6.89
CA ARG A 347 -13.47 6.71 6.55
C ARG A 347 -14.33 5.71 7.31
N GLN A 348 -14.84 6.15 8.45
CA GLN A 348 -15.73 5.34 9.29
C GLN A 348 -17.20 5.40 8.85
N THR A 349 -17.60 6.43 8.09
CA THR A 349 -18.98 6.56 7.63
C THR A 349 -19.27 5.51 6.57
N ALA A 350 -19.90 4.41 7.00
CA ALA A 350 -20.60 3.53 6.08
C ALA A 350 -21.61 4.38 5.29
N ALA A 351 -21.60 4.25 3.96
CA ALA A 351 -22.65 4.85 3.16
C ALA A 351 -24.00 4.29 3.64
N THR A 352 -24.90 5.17 4.08
CA THR A 352 -26.27 4.77 4.41
C THR A 352 -26.96 4.37 3.12
N ARG A 353 -27.37 3.10 3.04
CA ARG A 353 -28.24 2.63 1.97
C ARG A 353 -29.55 3.42 2.02
N PRO A 354 -29.97 4.08 0.94
CA PRO A 354 -31.30 4.70 0.86
C PRO A 354 -32.40 3.71 1.24
N ALA A 355 -33.32 4.12 2.11
CA ALA A 355 -34.38 3.28 2.67
C ALA A 355 -35.45 2.87 1.64
N ASP A 356 -35.53 3.61 0.54
CA ASP A 356 -36.49 3.53 -0.55
C ASP A 356 -35.96 2.80 -1.79
N LEU A 357 -34.78 2.16 -1.70
CA LEU A 357 -34.23 1.33 -2.78
C LEU A 357 -35.08 0.08 -3.03
N GLY A 358 -36.07 0.22 -3.92
CA GLY A 358 -36.89 -0.85 -4.47
C GLY A 358 -36.09 -1.71 -5.44
N VAL A 359 -35.19 -2.56 -4.94
CA VAL A 359 -34.44 -3.47 -5.80
C VAL A 359 -35.37 -4.61 -6.24
N SER A 360 -35.65 -4.70 -7.54
CA SER A 360 -36.29 -5.87 -8.16
C SER A 360 -35.51 -7.13 -7.77
N GLN A 361 -36.19 -8.23 -7.38
CA GLN A 361 -35.48 -9.48 -7.10
C GLN A 361 -34.82 -9.99 -8.39
N ALA A 362 -33.48 -10.04 -8.40
CA ALA A 362 -32.75 -10.69 -9.47
C ALA A 362 -33.08 -12.20 -9.50
N PRO A 363 -33.19 -12.82 -10.68
CA PRO A 363 -33.27 -14.27 -10.84
C PRO A 363 -32.20 -14.99 -10.00
N ARG A 364 -32.60 -16.01 -9.24
CA ARG A 364 -31.75 -16.66 -8.22
C ARG A 364 -30.74 -17.68 -8.78
N THR A 365 -30.69 -17.90 -10.09
CA THR A 365 -29.75 -18.85 -10.73
C THR A 365 -29.41 -18.44 -12.16
N GLY A 366 -28.12 -18.49 -12.54
CA GLY A 366 -27.62 -18.18 -13.89
C GLY A 366 -26.97 -16.80 -14.02
N PHE A 367 -26.30 -16.54 -15.14
CA PHE A 367 -25.81 -15.21 -15.48
C PHE A 367 -26.97 -14.35 -16.00
N LEU A 368 -27.08 -13.11 -15.51
CA LEU A 368 -28.02 -12.13 -16.06
C LEU A 368 -27.50 -11.63 -17.41
N THR A 369 -28.43 -11.45 -18.35
CA THR A 369 -28.15 -10.73 -19.60
C THR A 369 -27.94 -9.25 -19.29
N GLU A 370 -27.23 -8.57 -20.19
CA GLU A 370 -26.92 -7.14 -20.01
C GLU A 370 -28.17 -6.24 -19.85
N PRO A 371 -29.28 -6.44 -20.60
CA PRO A 371 -30.53 -5.73 -20.35
C PRO A 371 -31.09 -5.98 -18.93
N GLU A 372 -31.00 -7.21 -18.42
CA GLU A 372 -31.47 -7.56 -17.07
C GLU A 372 -30.62 -6.89 -15.99
N VAL A 373 -29.29 -6.87 -16.16
CA VAL A 373 -28.37 -6.16 -15.26
C VAL A 373 -28.66 -4.65 -15.26
N LYS A 374 -28.82 -4.04 -16.43
CA LYS A 374 -29.13 -2.60 -16.53
C LYS A 374 -30.48 -2.26 -15.90
N ALA A 375 -31.51 -3.07 -16.12
CA ALA A 375 -32.81 -2.88 -15.49
C ALA A 375 -32.72 -2.99 -13.96
N LEU A 376 -31.93 -3.94 -13.45
CA LEU A 376 -31.69 -4.10 -12.02
C LEU A 376 -30.97 -2.86 -11.43
N LEU A 377 -29.91 -2.40 -12.10
CA LEU A 377 -29.16 -1.20 -11.70
C LEU A 377 -30.04 0.06 -11.72
N ALA A 378 -30.83 0.25 -12.77
CA ALA A 378 -31.78 1.35 -12.88
C ALA A 378 -32.85 1.30 -11.77
N SER A 379 -33.35 0.11 -11.40
CA SER A 379 -34.26 -0.06 -10.26
C SER A 379 -33.61 0.30 -8.92
N ALA A 380 -32.28 0.21 -8.85
CA ALA A 380 -31.49 0.65 -7.72
C ALA A 380 -31.02 2.12 -7.84
N GLY A 381 -31.59 2.91 -8.74
CA GLY A 381 -31.25 4.33 -8.92
C GLY A 381 -29.87 4.60 -9.53
N VAL A 382 -29.19 3.57 -10.05
CA VAL A 382 -27.93 3.73 -10.78
C VAL A 382 -28.24 4.14 -12.22
N ALA A 383 -27.71 5.28 -12.64
CA ALA A 383 -27.84 5.72 -14.03
C ALA A 383 -27.14 4.71 -14.96
N VAL A 384 -27.89 4.18 -15.92
CA VAL A 384 -27.38 3.29 -16.97
C VAL A 384 -27.58 3.94 -18.33
N PRO A 385 -26.68 3.73 -19.31
CA PRO A 385 -26.88 4.29 -20.64
C PRO A 385 -28.16 3.72 -21.27
N GLY A 386 -28.86 4.57 -22.03
CA GLY A 386 -30.04 4.15 -22.77
C GLY A 386 -29.70 2.99 -23.70
N ALA A 387 -30.56 1.97 -23.72
CA ALA A 387 -30.36 0.78 -24.53
C ALA A 387 -31.71 0.21 -25.00
N MET A 388 -31.71 -0.39 -26.19
CA MET A 388 -32.88 -1.04 -26.77
C MET A 388 -32.49 -2.35 -27.46
N ALA A 389 -33.18 -3.43 -27.10
CA ALA A 389 -32.98 -4.73 -27.71
C ALA A 389 -33.75 -4.85 -29.04
N CYS A 390 -33.04 -5.14 -30.12
CA CYS A 390 -33.55 -5.19 -31.48
C CYS A 390 -33.41 -6.61 -32.06
N ALA A 391 -34.40 -7.03 -32.84
CA ALA A 391 -34.41 -8.35 -33.50
C ALA A 391 -33.90 -8.30 -34.95
N ASP A 392 -33.85 -7.11 -35.56
CA ASP A 392 -33.42 -6.90 -36.94
C ASP A 392 -32.68 -5.55 -37.10
N ALA A 393 -32.04 -5.38 -38.26
CA ALA A 393 -31.18 -4.25 -38.54
C ALA A 393 -31.94 -2.91 -38.64
N GLU A 394 -33.18 -2.91 -39.14
CA GLU A 394 -33.96 -1.66 -39.26
C GLU A 394 -34.48 -1.21 -37.90
N ALA A 395 -34.89 -2.15 -37.04
CA ALA A 395 -35.18 -1.86 -35.64
C ALA A 395 -33.94 -1.31 -34.91
N ALA A 396 -32.74 -1.81 -35.23
CA ALA A 396 -31.49 -1.32 -34.65
C ALA A 396 -31.14 0.11 -35.13
N VAL A 397 -31.40 0.44 -36.39
CA VAL A 397 -31.24 1.81 -36.91
C VAL A 397 -32.22 2.77 -36.24
N LEU A 398 -33.51 2.40 -36.16
CA LEU A 398 -34.51 3.22 -35.47
C LEU A 398 -34.15 3.45 -33.99
N ALA A 399 -33.58 2.44 -33.33
CA ALA A 399 -33.07 2.57 -31.98
C ALA A 399 -31.90 3.56 -31.88
N ALA A 400 -30.95 3.47 -32.80
CA ALA A 400 -29.79 4.36 -32.84
C ALA A 400 -30.20 5.82 -33.11
N ASP A 401 -31.15 6.04 -34.03
CA ASP A 401 -31.68 7.36 -34.33
C ASP A 401 -32.39 7.99 -33.12
N GLY A 402 -33.07 7.18 -32.30
CA GLY A 402 -33.72 7.62 -31.07
C GLY A 402 -32.75 7.87 -29.90
N LEU A 403 -31.66 7.11 -29.80
CA LEU A 403 -30.65 7.23 -28.73
C LEU A 403 -29.60 8.32 -29.01
N GLY A 404 -29.38 8.63 -30.29
CA GLY A 404 -28.33 9.54 -30.75
C GLY A 404 -26.98 8.84 -30.94
N TYR A 405 -26.29 9.23 -32.01
CA TYR A 405 -24.96 8.70 -32.35
C TYR A 405 -23.84 9.43 -31.58
N PRO A 406 -22.70 8.76 -31.29
CA PRO A 406 -22.40 7.38 -31.64
C PRO A 406 -23.08 6.34 -30.72
N VAL A 407 -23.36 5.16 -31.28
CA VAL A 407 -23.92 4.02 -30.56
C VAL A 407 -22.99 2.82 -30.56
N VAL A 408 -23.28 1.87 -29.68
CA VAL A 408 -22.62 0.57 -29.55
C VAL A 408 -23.66 -0.53 -29.79
N LEU A 409 -23.32 -1.54 -30.59
CA LEU A 409 -24.15 -2.74 -30.76
C LEU A 409 -23.52 -3.91 -30.01
N LYS A 410 -24.34 -4.65 -29.27
CA LYS A 410 -23.90 -5.82 -28.50
C LYS A 410 -24.83 -7.01 -28.72
N GLY A 411 -24.29 -8.15 -29.14
CA GLY A 411 -25.04 -9.40 -29.24
C GLY A 411 -25.50 -9.88 -27.86
N VAL A 412 -26.77 -10.25 -27.75
CA VAL A 412 -27.35 -10.85 -26.54
C VAL A 412 -27.38 -12.36 -26.72
N ALA A 413 -26.51 -13.05 -25.96
CA ALA A 413 -26.49 -14.50 -25.87
C ALA A 413 -26.44 -14.89 -24.38
N ALA A 414 -27.34 -15.78 -23.94
CA ALA A 414 -27.28 -16.32 -22.59
C ALA A 414 -25.98 -17.11 -22.39
N ASP A 415 -25.40 -17.05 -21.19
CA ASP A 415 -24.16 -17.75 -20.78
C ASP A 415 -22.84 -17.34 -21.48
N VAL A 416 -22.84 -16.28 -22.29
CA VAL A 416 -21.61 -15.73 -22.92
C VAL A 416 -21.09 -14.53 -22.15
N VAL A 417 -20.00 -14.72 -21.39
CA VAL A 417 -19.38 -13.68 -20.55
C VAL A 417 -18.34 -12.86 -21.31
N HIS A 418 -17.54 -13.48 -22.20
CA HIS A 418 -16.48 -12.82 -22.98
C HIS A 418 -16.93 -12.43 -24.41
N LYS A 419 -17.80 -11.42 -24.51
CA LYS A 419 -18.47 -11.02 -25.78
C LYS A 419 -17.54 -10.42 -26.84
N SER A 420 -16.58 -9.59 -26.43
CA SER A 420 -15.68 -8.88 -27.36
C SER A 420 -14.78 -9.85 -28.13
N ASP A 421 -14.30 -10.90 -27.46
CA ASP A 421 -13.42 -11.92 -28.07
C ASP A 421 -14.15 -12.76 -29.13
N LEU A 422 -15.49 -12.71 -29.12
CA LEU A 422 -16.37 -13.43 -30.03
C LEU A 422 -16.98 -12.52 -31.12
N GLY A 423 -16.51 -11.27 -31.22
CA GLY A 423 -17.02 -10.31 -32.20
C GLY A 423 -18.46 -9.86 -31.94
N LEU A 424 -18.96 -10.00 -30.71
CA LEU A 424 -20.33 -9.64 -30.33
C LEU A 424 -20.46 -8.18 -29.89
N VAL A 425 -19.42 -7.35 -30.02
CA VAL A 425 -19.44 -5.95 -29.62
C VAL A 425 -18.83 -5.10 -30.74
N GLU A 426 -19.59 -4.09 -31.19
CA GLU A 426 -19.17 -3.12 -32.20
C GLU A 426 -19.41 -1.71 -31.63
N VAL A 427 -18.33 -0.93 -31.47
CA VAL A 427 -18.36 0.39 -30.80
C VAL A 427 -18.19 1.52 -31.80
N GLY A 428 -18.66 2.73 -31.44
CA GLY A 428 -18.38 3.94 -32.19
C GLY A 428 -19.09 4.03 -33.54
N LEU A 429 -20.28 3.43 -33.66
CA LEU A 429 -21.10 3.50 -34.87
C LEU A 429 -21.74 4.87 -34.96
N ARG A 430 -21.54 5.58 -36.08
CA ARG A 430 -21.88 7.01 -36.21
C ARG A 430 -23.05 7.32 -37.13
N ASP A 431 -23.55 6.31 -37.84
CA ASP A 431 -24.62 6.45 -38.81
C ASP A 431 -25.36 5.11 -39.00
N ALA A 432 -26.50 5.17 -39.70
CA ALA A 432 -27.37 4.03 -39.95
C ALA A 432 -26.68 2.90 -40.75
N ASP A 433 -25.79 3.24 -41.68
CA ASP A 433 -25.11 2.24 -42.53
C ASP A 433 -24.08 1.45 -41.71
N ALA A 434 -23.35 2.12 -40.83
CA ALA A 434 -22.47 1.47 -39.85
C ALA A 434 -23.24 0.54 -38.92
N VAL A 435 -24.44 0.95 -38.46
CA VAL A 435 -25.34 0.12 -37.64
C VAL A 435 -25.80 -1.12 -38.40
N ARG A 436 -26.27 -1.00 -39.65
CA ARG A 436 -26.70 -2.15 -40.46
C ARG A 436 -25.55 -3.14 -40.68
N ALA A 437 -24.37 -2.64 -41.03
CA ALA A 437 -23.20 -3.47 -41.28
C ALA A 437 -22.74 -4.20 -40.02
N ALA A 438 -22.72 -3.52 -38.87
CA ALA A 438 -22.38 -4.11 -37.58
C ALA A 438 -23.43 -5.15 -37.13
N PHE A 439 -24.72 -4.87 -37.30
CA PHE A 439 -25.80 -5.79 -36.98
C PHE A 439 -25.65 -7.10 -37.75
N ALA A 440 -25.38 -7.04 -39.06
CA ALA A 440 -25.16 -8.23 -39.89
C ALA A 440 -23.99 -9.08 -39.38
N ARG A 441 -22.87 -8.46 -38.99
CA ARG A 441 -21.71 -9.19 -38.43
C ARG A 441 -22.04 -9.85 -37.10
N ILE A 442 -22.68 -9.12 -36.18
CA ILE A 442 -23.08 -9.63 -34.87
C ILE A 442 -24.10 -10.76 -35.03
N ALA A 443 -25.04 -10.67 -35.96
CA ALA A 443 -26.03 -11.71 -36.22
C ALA A 443 -25.38 -13.05 -36.61
N VAL A 444 -24.35 -13.02 -37.46
CA VAL A 444 -23.57 -14.21 -37.81
C VAL A 444 -22.85 -14.76 -36.58
N ALA A 445 -22.19 -13.90 -35.79
CA ALA A 445 -21.48 -14.31 -34.59
C ALA A 445 -22.42 -14.94 -33.54
N VAL A 446 -23.58 -14.32 -33.27
CA VAL A 446 -24.61 -14.87 -32.35
C VAL A 446 -25.08 -16.24 -32.80
N ALA A 447 -25.35 -16.43 -34.10
CA ALA A 447 -25.80 -17.72 -34.63
C ALA A 447 -24.76 -18.85 -34.43
N GLN A 448 -23.47 -18.51 -34.40
CA GLN A 448 -22.39 -19.47 -34.15
C GLN A 448 -22.24 -19.83 -32.67
N VAL A 449 -22.35 -18.85 -31.77
CA VAL A 449 -22.11 -19.07 -30.34
C VAL A 449 -23.34 -19.54 -29.57
N ALA A 450 -24.54 -19.24 -30.08
CA ALA A 450 -25.81 -19.58 -29.43
C ALA A 450 -26.83 -20.11 -30.46
N PRO A 451 -26.54 -21.26 -31.12
CA PRO A 451 -27.42 -21.82 -32.14
C PRO A 451 -28.82 -22.15 -31.55
N GLY A 452 -29.86 -21.68 -32.23
CA GLY A 452 -31.26 -21.92 -31.83
C GLY A 452 -31.85 -20.89 -30.87
N GLN A 453 -31.08 -19.88 -30.42
CA GLN A 453 -31.64 -18.75 -29.68
C GLN A 453 -32.16 -17.67 -30.64
N PRO A 454 -33.25 -16.95 -30.28
CA PRO A 454 -33.71 -15.79 -31.05
C PRO A 454 -32.62 -14.73 -31.10
N LEU A 455 -32.31 -14.22 -32.28
CA LEU A 455 -31.35 -13.12 -32.45
C LEU A 455 -31.85 -11.88 -31.70
N ARG A 456 -31.03 -11.39 -30.78
CA ARG A 456 -31.21 -10.10 -30.13
C ARG A 456 -29.88 -9.35 -30.07
N VAL A 457 -29.92 -8.08 -30.47
CA VAL A 457 -28.79 -7.15 -30.40
C VAL A 457 -29.23 -5.93 -29.58
N ASP A 458 -28.47 -5.62 -28.53
CA ASP A 458 -28.67 -4.43 -27.70
C ASP A 458 -27.99 -3.23 -28.39
N VAL A 459 -28.77 -2.24 -28.81
CA VAL A 459 -28.30 -0.95 -29.30
C VAL A 459 -28.21 -0.02 -28.12
N GLN A 460 -27.02 0.51 -27.83
CA GLN A 460 -26.74 1.27 -26.63
C GLN A 460 -26.09 2.61 -26.96
N GLN A 461 -26.47 3.66 -26.21
CA GLN A 461 -25.77 4.94 -26.24
C GLN A 461 -24.30 4.77 -25.86
N MET A 462 -23.38 5.33 -26.65
CA MET A 462 -21.98 5.42 -26.27
C MET A 462 -21.80 6.58 -25.29
N ILE A 463 -21.22 6.29 -24.12
CA ILE A 463 -20.95 7.29 -23.08
C ILE A 463 -19.50 7.78 -23.17
N ASP A 464 -19.29 9.03 -22.77
CA ASP A 464 -17.95 9.57 -22.59
C ASP A 464 -17.19 8.84 -21.47
N PRO A 465 -15.84 8.89 -21.48
CA PRO A 465 -15.03 8.31 -20.42
C PRO A 465 -15.46 8.79 -19.03
N GLY A 466 -15.63 7.86 -18.11
CA GLY A 466 -16.10 8.12 -16.74
C GLY A 466 -15.53 7.13 -15.72
N VAL A 467 -16.13 7.07 -14.54
CA VAL A 467 -15.75 6.09 -13.51
C VAL A 467 -16.28 4.71 -13.91
N GLU A 468 -15.38 3.77 -14.16
CA GLU A 468 -15.76 2.38 -14.45
C GLU A 468 -16.30 1.68 -13.20
N LEU A 469 -17.51 1.12 -13.31
CA LEU A 469 -18.11 0.26 -12.30
C LEU A 469 -18.27 -1.14 -12.88
N LEU A 470 -17.56 -2.12 -12.30
CA LEU A 470 -17.74 -3.54 -12.58
C LEU A 470 -18.80 -4.08 -11.63
N VAL A 471 -19.91 -4.59 -12.18
CA VAL A 471 -21.05 -5.14 -11.44
C VAL A 471 -21.10 -6.65 -11.57
#